data_AF-A0A368ZTW6-F1
#
_entry.id   AF-A0A368ZTW6-F1
#
_cell.length_a   1.000
_cell.length_b   1.000
_cell.length_c   1.000
_cell.angle_alpha   90.00
_cell.angle_beta   90.00
_cell.angle_gamma   90.00
#
_symmetry.space_group_name_H-M   'P 1'
#
loop_
_entity.id
_entity.type
_entity.pdbx_description
1 polymer ?
#
loop_
_entity_poly.entity_id
_entity_poly.type
_entity_poly.pdbx_seq_one_letter_code
_entity_poly.pdbx_strand_id
1 'polypeptide(L)'
;MKQEIQIEADSIVVNYWKSTEANEYHFSYTKEKIEIRSAYFNFEKNVNEALIIQQFLRFINQLYIDKNEKIILSQEEEPAPVSDYHVISVLVYFNGKKIIEENTKIYSNIKFNSLFLEFYDFLDSLIREE
;
A
#
# COMPACT_ATOMS: atom_id res chain seq x y z
N MET A 1 18.81 -18.81 8.58
CA MET A 1 18.67 -19.03 7.12
C MET A 1 18.11 -17.77 6.51
N LYS A 2 18.70 -17.35 5.38
CA LYS A 2 18.37 -16.22 4.48
C LYS A 2 18.27 -14.83 5.12
N GLN A 3 19.30 -14.02 4.87
CA GLN A 3 19.23 -12.56 4.97
C GLN A 3 18.11 -12.09 4.03
N GLU A 4 17.07 -11.50 4.62
CA GLU A 4 16.05 -10.75 3.88
C GLU A 4 16.76 -9.61 3.16
N ILE A 5 16.62 -9.55 1.83
CA ILE A 5 17.09 -8.43 1.06
C ILE A 5 16.11 -7.29 1.35
N GLN A 6 16.40 -6.50 2.38
CA GLN A 6 15.77 -5.19 2.56
C GLN A 6 16.24 -4.32 1.40
N ILE A 7 15.34 -3.96 0.48
CA ILE A 7 15.62 -2.83 -0.40
C ILE A 7 15.85 -1.62 0.50
N GLU A 8 17.03 -1.02 0.40
CA GLU A 8 17.39 0.26 1.02
C GLU A 8 16.60 1.41 0.36
N ALA A 9 15.27 1.34 0.33
CA ALA A 9 14.45 2.38 -0.28
C ALA A 9 14.65 3.70 0.46
N ASP A 10 14.97 4.77 -0.26
CA ASP A 10 15.09 6.11 0.33
C ASP A 10 13.72 6.63 0.76
N SER A 11 12.71 6.32 -0.05
CA SER A 11 11.33 6.69 0.19
C SER A 11 10.34 5.76 -0.50
N ILE A 12 9.15 5.67 0.09
CA ILE A 12 8.01 4.91 -0.44
C ILE A 12 6.79 5.82 -0.37
N VAL A 13 5.99 5.83 -1.43
CA VAL A 13 4.68 6.51 -1.44
C VAL A 13 3.60 5.46 -1.70
N VAL A 14 2.59 5.42 -0.83
CA VAL A 14 1.41 4.58 -1.00
C VAL A 14 0.19 5.49 -1.07
N ASN A 15 -0.53 5.42 -2.20
CA ASN A 15 -1.83 6.08 -2.34
C ASN A 15 -2.92 5.05 -2.07
N TYR A 16 -3.78 5.34 -1.11
CA TYR A 16 -4.85 4.47 -0.65
C TYR A 16 -6.21 5.13 -0.90
N TRP A 17 -7.04 4.50 -1.74
CA TRP A 17 -8.40 4.96 -2.00
C TRP A 17 -9.38 4.33 -1.00
N LYS A 18 -9.92 5.17 -0.11
CA LYS A 18 -10.95 4.78 0.85
C LYS A 18 -12.34 5.05 0.29
N SER A 19 -12.93 4.01 -0.30
CA SER A 19 -14.23 4.10 -0.97
C SER A 19 -15.36 4.59 -0.07
N THR A 20 -15.34 4.26 1.23
CA THR A 20 -16.39 4.67 2.20
C THR A 20 -16.43 6.18 2.45
N GLU A 21 -15.33 6.88 2.16
CA GLU A 21 -15.19 8.32 2.38
C GLU A 21 -14.99 9.08 1.06
N ALA A 22 -14.97 8.37 -0.08
CA ALA A 22 -14.63 8.90 -1.40
C ALA A 22 -13.35 9.76 -1.36
N ASN A 23 -12.32 9.24 -0.68
CA ASN A 23 -11.09 9.98 -0.39
C ASN A 23 -9.84 9.17 -0.72
N GLU A 24 -8.75 9.88 -1.00
CA GLU A 24 -7.42 9.29 -1.19
C GLU A 24 -6.50 9.74 -0.06
N TYR A 25 -5.78 8.79 0.53
CA TYR A 25 -4.74 9.03 1.53
C TYR A 25 -3.36 8.74 0.95
N HIS A 26 -2.43 9.66 1.15
CA HIS A 26 -1.03 9.55 0.74
C HIS A 26 -0.17 9.22 1.94
N PHE A 27 0.43 8.03 1.95
CA PHE A 27 1.40 7.59 2.94
C PHE A 27 2.79 7.75 2.35
N SER A 28 3.56 8.72 2.85
CA SER A 28 4.93 8.99 2.42
C SER A 28 5.90 8.54 3.51
N TYR A 29 6.60 7.44 3.26
CA TYR A 29 7.69 6.98 4.10
C TYR A 29 9.01 7.61 3.67
N THR A 30 9.73 8.21 4.61
CA THR A 30 11.13 8.65 4.44
C THR A 30 11.88 8.41 5.74
N LYS A 31 13.01 7.70 5.70
CA LYS A 31 14.02 7.63 6.78
C LYS A 31 13.41 7.66 8.19
N GLU A 32 12.59 6.65 8.52
CA GLU A 32 12.00 6.41 9.86
C GLU A 32 10.71 7.17 10.23
N LYS A 33 10.02 7.80 9.28
CA LYS A 33 8.66 8.29 9.52
C LYS A 33 7.74 8.02 8.34
N ILE A 34 6.45 7.88 8.64
CA ILE A 34 5.38 7.86 7.66
C ILE A 34 4.56 9.14 7.87
N GLU A 35 4.54 9.98 6.85
CA GLU A 35 3.64 11.13 6.77
C GLU A 35 2.36 10.70 6.04
N ILE A 36 1.20 10.91 6.65
CA ILE A 36 -0.10 10.53 6.08
C ILE A 36 -0.88 11.80 5.84
N ARG A 37 -1.35 12.00 4.61
CA ARG A 37 -2.17 13.16 4.23
C ARG A 37 -3.41 12.71 3.47
N SER A 38 -4.51 13.43 3.66
CA SER A 38 -5.68 13.30 2.79
C SER A 38 -5.54 14.20 1.56
N ALA A 39 -5.95 13.70 0.39
CA ALA A 39 -5.94 14.47 -0.85
C ALA A 39 -7.05 15.52 -0.89
N TYR A 40 -8.21 15.24 -0.27
CA TYR A 40 -9.41 16.07 -0.39
C TYR A 40 -9.88 16.71 0.92
N PHE A 41 -9.36 16.25 2.06
CA PHE A 41 -9.71 16.74 3.38
C PHE A 41 -8.49 17.27 4.14
N ASN A 42 -8.72 18.12 5.13
CA ASN A 42 -7.67 18.69 5.95
C ASN A 42 -7.21 17.71 7.05
N PHE A 43 -6.68 16.56 6.64
CA PHE A 43 -6.13 15.53 7.52
C PHE A 43 -4.63 15.39 7.27
N GLU A 44 -3.86 15.43 8.35
CA GLU A 44 -2.43 15.14 8.36
C GLU A 44 -2.07 14.39 9.65
N LYS A 45 -1.29 13.32 9.53
CA LYS A 45 -0.80 12.52 10.66
C LYS A 45 0.64 12.10 10.41
N ASN A 46 1.45 12.10 11.46
CA ASN A 46 2.82 11.60 11.43
C ASN A 46 2.91 10.34 12.29
N VAL A 47 3.52 9.30 11.75
CA VAL A 47 3.78 8.04 12.47
C VAL A 47 5.29 7.81 12.50
N ASN A 48 5.85 7.78 13.71
CA ASN A 48 7.27 7.54 13.99
C ASN A 48 7.50 6.28 14.84
N GLU A 49 6.45 5.53 15.13
CA GLU A 49 6.53 4.29 15.91
C GLU A 49 7.22 3.19 15.10
N ALA A 50 8.37 2.73 15.60
CA ALA A 50 9.22 1.76 14.89
C ALA A 50 8.49 0.47 14.51
N LEU A 51 7.59 -0.02 15.37
CA LEU A 51 6.80 -1.23 15.10
C LEU A 51 5.85 -1.04 13.92
N ILE A 52 5.14 0.09 13.86
CA ILE A 52 4.24 0.43 12.74
C ILE A 52 5.03 0.56 11.45
N ILE A 53 6.18 1.25 11.50
CA ILE A 53 7.06 1.43 10.33
C ILE A 53 7.57 0.07 9.82
N GLN A 54 8.05 -0.78 10.72
CA GLN A 54 8.52 -2.12 10.34
C GLN A 54 7.40 -2.95 9.72
N GLN A 55 6.18 -2.88 10.26
CA GLN A 55 5.02 -3.57 9.72
C GLN A 55 4.64 -3.04 8.33
N PHE A 56 4.65 -1.72 8.13
CA PHE A 56 4.43 -1.10 6.83
C PHE A 56 5.46 -1.58 5.80
N LEU A 57 6.76 -1.50 6.13
CA LEU A 57 7.84 -1.93 5.24
C LEU A 57 7.76 -3.42 4.92
N ARG A 58 7.34 -4.27 5.87
CA ARG A 58 7.12 -5.69 5.64
C ARG A 58 6.06 -5.93 4.57
N PHE A 59 4.92 -5.23 4.64
CA PHE A 59 3.88 -5.34 3.61
C PHE A 59 4.38 -4.88 2.24
N ILE A 60 5.11 -3.77 2.18
CA ILE A 60 5.68 -3.28 0.91
C ILE A 60 6.63 -4.30 0.31
N ASN A 61 7.53 -4.86 1.12
CA ASN A 61 8.47 -5.87 0.67
C ASN A 61 7.75 -7.11 0.13
N GLN A 62 6.83 -7.69 0.91
CA GLN A 62 6.17 -8.94 0.56
C GLN A 62 5.20 -8.83 -0.62
N LEU A 63 4.51 -7.69 -0.77
CA LEU A 63 3.49 -7.52 -1.82
C LEU A 63 4.06 -6.96 -3.13
N TYR A 64 5.08 -6.09 -3.06
CA TYR A 64 5.50 -5.29 -4.22
C TYR A 64 6.95 -5.48 -4.64
N ILE A 65 7.83 -5.98 -3.77
CA ILE A 65 9.27 -6.14 -4.04
C ILE A 65 9.63 -7.62 -4.22
N ASP A 66 9.56 -8.39 -3.13
CA ASP A 66 9.89 -9.81 -3.06
C ASP A 66 8.65 -10.62 -3.45
N LYS A 67 8.11 -10.36 -4.65
CA LYS A 67 6.93 -11.03 -5.21
C LYS A 67 7.21 -12.54 -5.36
N ASN A 68 7.18 -13.29 -4.27
CA ASN A 68 7.22 -14.75 -4.26
C ASN A 68 5.92 -15.32 -4.82
N GLU A 69 4.84 -14.54 -4.78
CA GLU A 69 3.55 -14.83 -5.38
C GLU A 69 3.09 -13.64 -6.22
N LYS A 70 2.54 -13.89 -7.42
CA LYS A 70 1.88 -12.83 -8.18
C LYS A 70 0.58 -12.46 -7.46
N ILE A 71 0.32 -11.16 -7.30
CA ILE A 71 -1.02 -10.65 -7.00
C ILE A 71 -1.88 -10.83 -8.27
N ILE A 72 -2.36 -12.06 -8.51
CA ILE A 72 -3.25 -12.38 -9.63
C ILE A 72 -4.68 -12.18 -9.16
N LEU A 73 -5.29 -11.08 -9.61
CA LEU A 73 -6.70 -10.80 -9.42
C LEU A 73 -7.42 -11.01 -10.76
N SER A 74 -7.47 -12.26 -11.24
CA SER A 74 -8.25 -12.61 -12.42
C SER A 74 -8.67 -14.08 -12.37
N GLN A 75 -9.97 -14.36 -12.59
CA GLN A 75 -10.38 -15.56 -13.32
C GLN A 75 -10.69 -15.11 -14.76
N GLU A 76 -10.19 -15.86 -15.73
CA GLU A 76 -10.64 -15.75 -17.12
C GLU A 76 -12.17 -16.00 -17.11
N GLU A 77 -12.94 -15.10 -17.71
CA GLU A 77 -14.39 -15.25 -17.98
C GLU A 77 -15.40 -14.75 -16.92
N GLU A 78 -15.37 -13.48 -16.51
CA GLU A 78 -16.61 -12.78 -16.11
C GLU A 78 -16.48 -11.26 -16.27
N PRO A 79 -17.48 -10.54 -16.84
CA PRO A 79 -17.49 -9.08 -16.87
C PRO A 79 -17.81 -8.55 -15.47
N ALA A 80 -16.80 -8.50 -14.60
CA ALA A 80 -16.95 -7.90 -13.28
C ALA A 80 -17.16 -6.38 -13.43
N PRO A 81 -18.06 -5.75 -12.66
CA PRO A 81 -18.04 -4.30 -12.52
C PRO A 81 -16.67 -3.90 -11.93
N VAL A 82 -15.83 -3.34 -12.79
CA VAL A 82 -14.52 -2.81 -12.46
C VAL A 82 -14.75 -1.53 -11.67
N SER A 83 -14.23 -1.46 -10.44
CA SER A 83 -13.98 -0.14 -9.86
C SER A 83 -12.94 0.52 -10.75
N ASP A 84 -13.28 1.64 -11.38
CA ASP A 84 -12.34 2.38 -12.23
C ASP A 84 -11.11 2.87 -11.45
N TYR A 85 -11.21 2.89 -10.11
CA TYR A 85 -10.17 3.38 -9.20
C TYR A 85 -9.29 2.25 -8.65
N HIS A 86 -7.97 2.49 -8.68
CA HIS A 86 -6.99 1.68 -7.96
C HIS A 86 -7.21 1.84 -6.46
N VAL A 87 -7.23 0.72 -5.73
CA VAL A 87 -7.45 0.75 -4.29
C VAL A 87 -6.16 1.09 -3.56
N ILE A 88 -5.03 0.58 -4.06
CA ILE A 88 -3.70 0.91 -3.56
C ILE A 88 -2.74 1.10 -4.74
N SER A 89 -2.00 2.20 -4.75
CA SER A 89 -0.87 2.45 -5.66
C SER A 89 0.41 2.57 -4.82
N VAL A 90 1.49 1.92 -5.24
CA VAL A 90 2.77 1.95 -4.53
C VAL A 90 3.89 2.42 -5.45
N LEU A 91 4.63 3.43 -4.99
CA LEU A 91 5.80 3.98 -5.63
C LEU A 91 7.00 3.79 -4.70
N VAL A 92 8.09 3.22 -5.20
CA VAL A 92 9.33 3.04 -4.41
C VAL A 92 10.48 3.78 -5.09
N TYR A 93 11.27 4.50 -4.31
CA TYR A 93 12.41 5.28 -4.78
C TYR A 93 13.72 4.80 -4.16
N PHE A 94 14.77 4.74 -4.98
CA PHE A 94 16.14 4.42 -4.58
C PHE A 94 17.12 5.39 -5.24
N ASN A 95 18.01 5.98 -4.45
CA ASN A 95 18.84 7.13 -4.81
C ASN A 95 18.06 8.24 -5.55
N GLY A 96 16.86 8.56 -5.04
CA GLY A 96 15.94 9.53 -5.64
C GLY A 96 15.33 9.13 -7.00
N LYS A 97 15.54 7.90 -7.47
CA LYS A 97 14.96 7.38 -8.72
C LYS A 97 13.82 6.42 -8.43
N LYS A 98 12.69 6.57 -9.12
CA LYS A 98 11.56 5.62 -9.05
C LYS A 98 12.01 4.26 -9.60
N ILE A 99 11.92 3.22 -8.79
CA ILE A 99 12.27 1.84 -9.16
C ILE A 99 11.04 0.92 -9.29
N ILE A 100 9.93 1.27 -8.63
CA ILE A 100 8.68 0.51 -8.66
C ILE A 100 7.50 1.48 -8.79
N GLU A 101 6.53 1.10 -9.62
CA GLU A 101 5.21 1.72 -9.75
C GLU A 101 4.20 0.61 -9.99
N GLU A 102 3.40 0.30 -8.98
CA GLU A 102 2.47 -0.83 -9.01
C GLU A 102 1.10 -0.36 -8.54
N ASN A 103 0.07 -0.73 -9.30
CA ASN A 103 -1.30 -0.34 -9.02
C ASN A 103 -2.18 -1.57 -8.82
N THR A 104 -2.81 -1.67 -7.65
CA THR A 104 -3.69 -2.78 -7.28
C THR A 104 -5.15 -2.36 -7.39
N LYS A 105 -5.93 -3.07 -8.22
CA LYS A 105 -7.39 -2.91 -8.35
C LYS A 105 -8.11 -4.05 -7.65
N ILE A 106 -9.21 -3.76 -6.95
CA ILE A 106 -10.12 -4.79 -6.44
C ILE A 106 -11.22 -5.02 -7.47
N TYR A 107 -11.46 -6.28 -7.83
CA TYR A 107 -12.60 -6.69 -8.64
C TYR A 107 -13.62 -7.40 -7.75
N SER A 108 -14.91 -7.19 -8.03
CA SER A 108 -15.98 -7.93 -7.36
C SER A 108 -15.89 -9.42 -7.76
N ASN A 109 -15.98 -10.31 -6.76
CA ASN A 109 -15.99 -11.79 -6.88
C ASN A 109 -14.65 -12.56 -6.78
N ILE A 110 -13.63 -12.08 -6.06
CA ILE A 110 -12.32 -12.77 -5.98
C ILE A 110 -11.97 -13.25 -4.55
N LYS A 111 -11.34 -14.43 -4.47
CA LYS A 111 -10.62 -14.95 -3.29
C LYS A 111 -9.42 -14.04 -3.01
N PHE A 112 -9.57 -13.11 -2.07
CA PHE A 112 -8.54 -12.13 -1.75
C PHE A 112 -7.25 -12.80 -1.26
N ASN A 113 -6.09 -12.28 -1.71
CA ASN A 113 -4.83 -12.56 -1.03
C ASN A 113 -4.95 -12.00 0.40
N SER A 114 -4.86 -12.87 1.42
CA SER A 114 -5.08 -12.47 2.81
C SER A 114 -4.09 -11.41 3.26
N LEU A 115 -2.84 -11.45 2.80
CA LEU A 115 -1.82 -10.45 3.11
C LEU A 115 -2.19 -9.07 2.54
N PHE A 116 -2.84 -9.02 1.37
CA PHE A 116 -3.32 -7.76 0.81
C PHE A 116 -4.48 -7.17 1.63
N LEU A 117 -5.42 -8.00 2.12
CA LEU A 117 -6.47 -7.54 3.02
C LEU A 117 -5.90 -7.05 4.35
N GLU A 118 -4.94 -7.77 4.93
CA GLU A 118 -4.22 -7.34 6.13
C GLU A 118 -3.52 -6.00 5.91
N PHE A 119 -2.92 -5.79 4.73
CA PHE A 119 -2.31 -4.49 4.40
C PHE A 119 -3.35 -3.38 4.27
N TYR A 120 -4.49 -3.66 3.63
CA TYR A 120 -5.61 -2.73 3.51
C TYR A 120 -6.13 -2.31 4.89
N ASP A 121 -6.43 -3.27 5.77
CA ASP A 121 -6.92 -3.02 7.12
C ASP A 121 -5.88 -2.27 7.97
N PHE A 122 -4.59 -2.59 7.78
CA PHE A 122 -3.50 -1.88 8.42
C PHE A 122 -3.47 -0.40 8.00
N LEU A 123 -3.52 -0.08 6.71
CA LEU A 123 -3.58 1.31 6.24
C LEU A 123 -4.82 2.04 6.78
N ASP A 124 -5.98 1.36 6.78
CA ASP A 124 -7.22 1.93 7.32
C ASP A 124 -7.10 2.24 8.82
N SER A 125 -6.44 1.38 9.60
CA SER A 125 -6.24 1.62 11.03
C SER A 125 -5.38 2.85 11.33
N LEU A 126 -4.45 3.20 10.45
CA LEU A 126 -3.56 4.35 10.65
C LEU A 126 -4.26 5.70 10.41
N ILE A 127 -5.34 5.73 9.63
CA ILE A 127 -6.09 6.96 9.32
C ILE A 127 -7.34 7.15 10.18
N ARG A 128 -7.69 6.19 11.04
CA ARG A 128 -8.78 6.39 12.01
C ARG A 128 -8.36 7.44 13.03
N GLU A 129 -9.24 8.41 13.25
CA GLU A 129 -9.13 9.35 14.37
C GLU A 129 -9.55 8.60 15.65
N GLU A 130 -8.78 8.72 16.72
CA GLU A 130 -9.17 8.28 18.07
C GLU A 130 -10.19 9.25 18.68
#